data_AF-A0A4Q4Z6P4-F1
#
_entry.id   AF-A0A4Q4Z6P4-F1
#
_cell.length_a   1.000
_cell.length_b   1.000
_cell.length_c   1.000
_cell.angle_alpha   90.00
_cell.angle_beta   90.00
_cell.angle_gamma   90.00
#
_symmetry.space_group_name_H-M   'P 1'
#
loop_
_entity.id
_entity.type
_entity.pdbx_description
1 polymer ?
#
loop_
_entity_poly.entity_id
_entity_poly.type
_entity_poly.pdbx_seq_one_letter_code
_entity_poly.pdbx_strand_id
1 'polypeptide(L)'
;MAPYTMKINIRNDLGDEIAYIGAARLKGDGYVCSTGKNITAGSTDEGASLKKGGGTEGLFIATFFSIPGCAKNLLVWSSMSAASGGEVIVQVAFVDVDKSVTSLPGDCYDRPKTLGLTGEEAQTEGIDASNGTFRAKLEEYDGKYPDSTCTVSVGCFMTYKPERVY
;
A
#
# COMPACT_ATOMS: atom_id res chain seq x y z
N MET A 1 -12.31 -4.26 25.23
CA MET A 1 -11.62 -3.27 24.35
C MET A 1 -12.47 -3.07 23.12
N ALA A 2 -12.65 -1.81 22.69
CA ALA A 2 -13.30 -1.52 21.42
C ALA A 2 -12.44 -2.08 20.26
N PRO A 3 -13.05 -2.55 19.17
CA PRO A 3 -12.30 -2.99 18.01
C PRO A 3 -11.54 -1.81 17.38
N TYR A 4 -10.31 -2.08 16.94
CA TYR A 4 -9.43 -1.10 16.31
C TYR A 4 -9.61 -1.15 14.79
N THR A 5 -9.62 0.00 14.13
CA THR A 5 -9.77 0.08 12.68
C THR A 5 -8.61 0.84 12.05
N MET A 6 -8.03 0.30 10.98
CA MET A 6 -7.15 1.06 10.09
C MET A 6 -7.75 1.10 8.70
N LYS A 7 -7.81 2.28 8.10
CA LYS A 7 -8.28 2.48 6.73
C LYS A 7 -7.14 2.92 5.85
N ILE A 8 -7.00 2.27 4.71
CA ILE A 8 -6.04 2.62 3.66
C ILE A 8 -6.84 3.22 2.51
N ASN A 9 -6.73 4.53 2.34
CA ASN A 9 -7.26 5.23 1.18
C ASN A 9 -6.21 5.30 0.08
N ILE A 10 -6.63 5.09 -1.16
CA ILE A 10 -5.80 5.32 -2.34
C ILE A 10 -6.36 6.54 -3.06
N ARG A 11 -5.51 7.55 -3.26
CA ARG A 11 -5.76 8.67 -4.16
C ARG A 11 -5.16 8.33 -5.52
N ASN A 12 -6.02 8.09 -6.50
CA ASN A 12 -5.63 7.73 -7.85
C ASN A 12 -5.50 9.00 -8.71
N ASP A 13 -4.27 9.49 -8.87
CA ASP A 13 -3.94 10.61 -9.75
C ASP A 13 -3.56 10.13 -11.17
N LEU A 14 -3.85 8.87 -11.52
CA LEU A 14 -3.68 8.32 -12.87
C LEU A 14 -4.91 8.59 -13.74
N GLY A 15 -4.72 8.45 -15.06
CA GLY A 15 -5.82 8.52 -16.04
C GLY A 15 -6.66 7.25 -16.15
N ASP A 16 -6.29 6.18 -15.44
CA ASP A 16 -6.94 4.86 -15.50
C ASP A 16 -7.22 4.29 -14.09
N GLU A 17 -8.06 3.26 -14.02
CA GLU A 17 -8.45 2.60 -12.77
C GLU A 17 -7.28 1.82 -12.12
N ILE A 18 -7.11 1.99 -10.81
CA ILE A 18 -6.25 1.15 -10.00
C ILE A 18 -7.08 -0.03 -9.46
N ALA A 19 -6.69 -1.26 -9.81
CA ALA A 19 -7.47 -2.43 -9.42
C ALA A 19 -7.01 -2.99 -8.07
N TYR A 20 -7.96 -3.29 -7.19
CA TYR A 20 -7.68 -4.00 -5.94
C TYR A 20 -7.44 -5.48 -6.23
N ILE A 21 -6.30 -6.01 -5.77
CA ILE A 21 -5.96 -7.43 -5.97
C ILE A 21 -6.38 -8.25 -4.74
N GLY A 22 -6.09 -7.74 -3.55
CA GLY A 22 -6.32 -8.50 -2.32
C GLY A 22 -5.55 -7.96 -1.13
N ALA A 23 -5.86 -8.50 0.05
CA ALA A 23 -5.12 -8.25 1.27
C ALA A 23 -4.84 -9.57 2.00
N ALA A 24 -3.66 -9.68 2.61
CA ALA A 24 -3.29 -10.82 3.44
C ALA A 24 -2.95 -10.36 4.85
N ARG A 25 -3.47 -11.12 5.84
CA ARG A 25 -3.00 -11.04 7.22
C ARG A 25 -1.64 -11.73 7.30
N LEU A 26 -0.63 -10.99 7.74
CA LEU A 26 0.73 -11.52 7.93
C LEU A 26 0.87 -12.19 9.29
N LYS A 27 0.39 -11.53 10.35
CA LYS A 27 0.46 -12.03 11.74
C LYS A 27 -0.54 -11.30 12.64
N GLY A 28 -0.85 -11.91 13.78
CA GLY A 28 -1.57 -11.29 14.88
C GLY A 28 -3.05 -11.60 15.00
N ASP A 29 -3.65 -10.99 16.02
CA ASP A 29 -5.01 -11.26 16.50
C ASP A 29 -6.10 -10.48 15.76
N GLY A 30 -5.88 -10.10 14.50
CA GLY A 30 -6.85 -9.34 13.69
C GLY A 30 -7.26 -10.03 12.39
N TYR A 31 -8.18 -9.39 11.68
CA TYR A 31 -8.68 -9.84 10.38
C TYR A 31 -8.94 -8.65 9.45
N VAL A 32 -8.85 -8.90 8.14
CA VAL A 32 -9.26 -7.93 7.11
C VAL A 32 -10.78 -7.85 7.16
N CYS A 33 -11.32 -6.63 7.30
CA CYS A 33 -12.75 -6.43 7.58
C CYS A 33 -13.55 -6.04 6.34
N SER A 34 -12.91 -5.41 5.35
CA SER A 34 -13.46 -5.17 4.03
C SER A 34 -12.50 -5.68 2.96
N THR A 35 -13.04 -6.41 1.99
CA THR A 35 -12.37 -6.57 0.70
C THR A 35 -12.34 -5.19 0.06
N GLY A 36 -11.15 -4.74 -0.31
CA GLY A 36 -10.98 -3.51 -1.05
C GLY A 36 -11.76 -3.45 -2.34
N LYS A 37 -11.79 -2.29 -2.95
CA LYS A 37 -12.39 -2.07 -4.28
C LYS A 37 -11.42 -1.37 -5.20
N ASN A 38 -11.70 -1.46 -6.49
CA ASN A 38 -10.98 -0.70 -7.49
C ASN A 38 -11.23 0.80 -7.29
N ILE A 39 -10.25 1.60 -7.67
CA ILE A 39 -10.19 3.03 -7.42
C ILE A 39 -10.21 3.75 -8.76
N THR A 40 -11.32 4.42 -9.06
CA THR A 40 -11.53 5.13 -10.32
C THR A 40 -10.48 6.22 -10.51
N ALA A 41 -10.12 6.48 -11.78
CA ALA A 41 -9.24 7.58 -12.16
C ALA A 41 -9.69 8.93 -11.55
N GLY A 42 -8.74 9.70 -11.01
CA GLY A 42 -8.99 11.02 -10.42
C GLY A 42 -9.78 11.02 -9.11
N SER A 43 -9.90 9.87 -8.43
CA SER A 43 -10.68 9.73 -7.18
C SER A 43 -9.83 9.29 -6.00
N THR A 44 -10.34 9.52 -4.79
CA THR A 44 -9.78 8.96 -3.55
C THR A 44 -10.83 8.07 -2.92
N ASP A 45 -10.46 6.82 -2.62
CA ASP A 45 -11.41 5.88 -2.04
C ASP A 45 -10.74 4.88 -1.10
N GLU A 46 -11.56 4.23 -0.25
CA GLU A 46 -11.11 3.20 0.68
C GLU A 46 -10.65 1.96 -0.09
N GLY A 47 -9.33 1.78 -0.14
CA GLY A 47 -8.69 0.63 -0.75
C GLY A 47 -8.70 -0.60 0.16
N ALA A 48 -8.67 -0.45 1.48
CA ALA A 48 -8.90 -1.55 2.43
C ALA A 48 -9.20 -1.03 3.85
N SER A 49 -10.00 -1.77 4.62
CA SER A 49 -10.17 -1.56 6.06
C SER A 49 -9.82 -2.81 6.87
N LEU A 50 -9.06 -2.58 7.94
CA LEU A 50 -8.44 -3.58 8.79
C LEU A 50 -9.05 -3.49 10.17
N LYS A 51 -9.41 -4.63 10.78
CA LYS A 51 -9.94 -4.66 12.14
C LYS A 51 -9.11 -5.57 13.03
N LYS A 52 -8.54 -5.04 14.11
CA LYS A 52 -7.88 -5.87 15.11
C LYS A 52 -8.92 -6.52 16.02
N GLY A 53 -8.79 -7.83 16.26
CA GLY A 53 -9.59 -8.58 17.21
C GLY A 53 -9.16 -8.36 18.65
N GLY A 54 -9.78 -9.09 19.58
CA GLY A 54 -9.61 -8.87 21.02
C GLY A 54 -8.29 -9.33 21.64
N GLY A 55 -7.32 -9.78 20.84
CA GLY A 55 -6.06 -10.33 21.35
C GLY A 55 -4.96 -9.31 21.60
N THR A 56 -3.85 -9.79 22.16
CA THR A 56 -2.72 -8.97 22.63
C THR A 56 -1.66 -8.76 21.55
N GLU A 57 -1.61 -9.59 20.51
CA GLU A 57 -0.65 -9.44 19.42
C GLU A 57 -0.99 -8.25 18.50
N GLY A 58 0.02 -7.76 17.79
CA GLY A 58 -0.16 -6.74 16.77
C GLY A 58 -0.70 -7.28 15.46
N LEU A 59 -1.50 -6.51 14.72
CA LEU A 59 -2.00 -6.84 13.40
C LEU A 59 -1.05 -6.33 12.31
N PHE A 60 -0.55 -7.24 11.47
CA PHE A 60 0.32 -6.93 10.34
C PHE A 60 -0.39 -7.34 9.05
N ILE A 61 -0.51 -6.45 8.07
CA ILE A 61 -1.28 -6.68 6.84
C ILE A 61 -0.54 -6.12 5.62
N ALA A 62 -0.63 -6.85 4.52
CA ALA A 62 -0.20 -6.42 3.19
C ALA A 62 -1.42 -6.32 2.27
N THR A 63 -1.57 -5.17 1.62
CA THR A 63 -2.65 -4.89 0.65
C THR A 63 -2.04 -4.61 -0.72
N PHE A 64 -2.62 -5.20 -1.77
CA PHE A 64 -2.09 -5.16 -3.12
C PHE A 64 -3.04 -4.47 -4.09
N PHE A 65 -2.45 -3.64 -4.94
CA PHE A 65 -3.13 -2.96 -6.03
C PHE A 65 -2.37 -3.15 -7.34
N SER A 66 -3.08 -3.48 -8.40
CA SER A 66 -2.57 -3.47 -9.76
C SER A 66 -2.61 -2.05 -10.29
N ILE A 67 -1.46 -1.55 -10.73
CA ILE A 67 -1.35 -0.21 -11.29
C ILE A 67 -1.34 -0.31 -12.82
N PRO A 68 -2.27 0.34 -13.53
CA PRO A 68 -2.33 0.28 -14.99
C PRO A 68 -1.04 0.83 -15.60
N GLY A 69 -0.46 0.12 -16.57
CA GLY A 69 0.79 0.50 -17.23
C GLY A 69 2.07 0.23 -16.43
N CYS A 70 1.96 -0.37 -15.24
CA CYS A 70 3.09 -0.75 -14.37
C CYS A 70 3.32 -2.26 -14.39
N ALA A 71 4.58 -2.70 -14.48
CA ALA A 71 4.95 -4.12 -14.42
C ALA A 71 4.94 -4.70 -12.99
N LYS A 72 4.66 -3.87 -11.98
CA LYS A 72 4.70 -4.18 -10.56
C LYS A 72 3.37 -3.83 -9.90
N ASN A 73 3.03 -4.59 -8.87
CA ASN A 73 1.93 -4.27 -7.98
C ASN A 73 2.38 -3.27 -6.92
N LEU A 74 1.49 -2.34 -6.55
CA LEU A 74 1.65 -1.54 -5.36
C LEU A 74 1.33 -2.40 -4.14
N LEU A 75 2.29 -2.52 -3.24
CA LEU A 75 2.15 -3.09 -1.91
C LEU A 75 2.01 -1.94 -0.90
N VAL A 76 0.90 -1.92 -0.18
CA VAL A 76 0.74 -1.12 1.04
C VAL A 76 0.84 -2.06 2.24
N TRP A 77 1.92 -1.93 2.99
CA TRP A 77 2.18 -2.68 4.21
C TRP A 77 1.78 -1.84 5.41
N SER A 78 1.10 -2.45 6.38
CA SER A 78 0.78 -1.81 7.64
C SER A 78 1.03 -2.74 8.82
N SER A 79 1.51 -2.16 9.92
CA SER A 79 1.77 -2.83 11.18
C SER A 79 1.12 -2.05 12.32
N MET A 80 0.36 -2.75 13.15
CA MET A 80 -0.27 -2.20 14.35
C MET A 80 0.02 -3.11 15.53
N SER A 81 0.94 -2.78 16.42
CA SER A 81 1.21 -3.63 17.59
C SER A 81 0.76 -3.00 18.91
N ALA A 82 0.24 -3.81 19.82
CA ALA A 82 0.02 -3.36 21.19
C ALA A 82 1.35 -3.05 21.90
N ALA A 83 2.44 -3.70 21.48
CA ALA A 83 3.78 -3.50 22.01
C ALA A 83 4.45 -2.19 21.55
N SER A 84 4.01 -1.61 20.43
CA SER A 84 4.46 -0.30 19.91
C SER A 84 3.67 0.86 20.51
N GLY A 85 3.00 0.66 21.65
CA GLY A 85 2.22 1.72 22.29
C GLY A 85 1.00 2.20 21.49
N GLY A 86 0.56 1.43 20.48
CA GLY A 86 -0.52 1.82 19.57
C GLY A 86 -0.07 2.56 18.31
N GLU A 87 1.24 2.69 18.07
CA GLU A 87 1.75 3.28 16.84
C GLU A 87 1.48 2.38 15.63
N VAL A 88 0.77 2.91 14.63
CA VAL A 88 0.60 2.28 13.31
C VAL A 88 1.73 2.73 12.41
N ILE A 89 2.40 1.77 11.79
CA ILE A 89 3.40 2.02 10.76
C ILE A 89 2.78 1.66 9.42
N VAL A 90 2.85 2.58 8.45
CA VAL A 90 2.45 2.35 7.07
C VAL A 90 3.66 2.52 6.18
N GLN A 91 3.89 1.57 5.29
CA GLN A 91 4.95 1.60 4.31
C GLN A 91 4.42 1.17 2.95
N VAL A 92 5.04 1.68 1.89
CA VAL A 92 4.67 1.38 0.51
C VAL A 92 5.87 0.81 -0.25
N ALA A 93 5.60 -0.02 -1.25
CA ALA A 93 6.59 -0.54 -2.18
C ALA A 93 5.96 -0.95 -3.51
N PHE A 94 6.75 -1.01 -4.57
CA PHE A 94 6.38 -1.69 -5.80
C PHE A 94 7.04 -3.07 -5.86
N VAL A 95 6.23 -4.12 -5.95
CA VAL A 95 6.69 -5.53 -5.94
C VAL A 95 6.29 -6.25 -7.21
N ASP A 96 7.11 -7.22 -7.63
CA ASP A 96 6.87 -7.95 -8.87
C ASP A 96 5.52 -8.71 -8.82
N VAL A 97 4.83 -8.76 -9.96
CA VAL A 97 3.46 -9.29 -10.08
C VAL A 97 3.37 -10.79 -9.77
N ASP A 98 4.46 -11.52 -9.89
CA ASP A 98 4.59 -12.94 -9.54
C ASP A 98 4.70 -13.17 -8.03
N LYS A 99 4.97 -12.13 -7.24
CA LYS A 99 4.89 -12.22 -5.78
C LYS A 99 3.43 -12.26 -5.34
N SER A 100 2.99 -13.46 -4.98
CA SER A 100 1.63 -13.69 -4.47
C SER A 100 1.39 -12.97 -3.14
N VAL A 101 0.14 -12.48 -2.99
CA VAL A 101 -0.44 -11.99 -1.74
C VAL A 101 -0.30 -13.02 -0.60
N THR A 102 -0.21 -14.31 -0.92
CA THR A 102 -0.05 -15.41 0.04
C THR A 102 1.40 -15.78 0.39
N SER A 103 2.39 -15.41 -0.42
CA SER A 103 3.81 -15.72 -0.19
C SER A 103 4.59 -14.55 0.44
N LEU A 104 4.14 -13.33 0.19
CA LEU A 104 4.67 -12.11 0.78
C LEU A 104 4.51 -11.94 2.30
N PRO A 105 3.56 -12.58 3.01
CA PRO A 105 3.44 -12.50 4.46
C PRO A 105 4.72 -12.78 5.25
N GLY A 106 5.48 -13.81 4.86
CA GLY A 106 6.77 -14.13 5.47
C GLY A 106 7.82 -13.08 5.14
N ASP A 107 7.96 -12.71 3.86
CA ASP A 107 8.93 -11.71 3.39
C ASP A 107 8.71 -10.34 4.04
N CYS A 108 7.45 -9.89 4.14
CA CYS A 108 7.07 -8.61 4.75
C CYS A 108 7.36 -8.57 6.25
N TYR A 109 7.29 -9.70 6.95
CA TYR A 109 7.50 -9.77 8.40
C TYR A 109 8.96 -10.01 8.76
N ASP A 110 9.58 -11.02 8.15
CA ASP A 110 10.94 -11.45 8.50
C ASP A 110 12.01 -10.63 7.79
N ARG A 111 11.70 -10.10 6.59
CA ARG A 111 12.67 -9.42 5.72
C ARG A 111 12.09 -8.19 5.01
N PRO A 112 11.41 -7.26 5.71
CA PRO A 112 10.74 -6.10 5.09
C PRO A 112 11.68 -5.25 4.23
N LYS A 113 12.97 -5.15 4.61
CA LYS A 113 14.01 -4.42 3.85
C LYS A 113 14.24 -4.98 2.44
N THR A 114 13.93 -6.24 2.20
CA THR A 114 14.12 -6.89 0.88
C THR A 114 13.03 -6.52 -0.12
N LEU A 115 11.94 -5.92 0.35
CA LEU A 115 10.81 -5.50 -0.49
C LEU A 115 10.88 -4.04 -0.90
N GLY A 116 11.92 -3.30 -0.48
CA GLY A 116 12.03 -1.86 -0.75
C GLY A 116 10.94 -1.03 -0.06
N LEU A 117 10.40 -1.52 1.06
CA LEU A 117 9.40 -0.80 1.85
C LEU A 117 9.95 0.52 2.37
N THR A 118 9.17 1.58 2.20
CA THR A 118 9.50 2.95 2.62
C THR A 118 8.28 3.63 3.19
N GLY A 119 8.49 4.47 4.21
CA GLY A 119 7.44 5.25 4.87
C GLY A 119 7.16 6.60 4.20
N GLU A 120 7.87 6.94 3.12
CA GLU A 120 7.72 8.22 2.43
C GLU A 120 7.16 8.00 1.04
N GLU A 121 7.95 7.39 0.17
CA GLU A 121 7.66 7.30 -1.26
C GLU A 121 8.37 6.15 -1.95
N ALA A 122 7.62 5.37 -2.72
CA ALA A 122 8.13 4.36 -3.62
C ALA A 122 8.01 4.83 -5.09
N GLN A 123 8.98 4.44 -5.93
CA GLN A 123 8.98 4.72 -7.36
C GLN A 123 9.26 3.46 -8.16
N THR A 124 8.70 3.38 -9.37
CA THR A 124 9.03 2.32 -10.32
C THR A 124 8.80 2.77 -11.77
N GLU A 125 9.41 2.06 -12.71
CA GLU A 125 9.27 2.35 -14.14
C GLU A 125 8.02 1.69 -14.71
N GLY A 126 7.40 2.34 -15.69
CA GLY A 126 6.31 1.75 -16.47
C GLY A 126 6.80 0.66 -17.43
N ILE A 127 5.84 -0.08 -18.00
CA ILE A 127 6.13 -1.17 -18.94
C ILE A 127 6.80 -0.67 -20.23
N ASP A 128 6.48 0.55 -20.66
CA ASP A 128 6.99 1.16 -21.88
C ASP A 128 7.78 2.44 -21.57
N ALA A 129 8.77 2.79 -22.39
CA ALA A 129 9.54 4.03 -22.26
C ALA A 129 8.69 5.32 -22.35
N SER A 130 7.45 5.20 -22.84
CA SER A 130 6.43 6.25 -22.88
C SER A 130 5.59 6.33 -21.59
N ASN A 131 5.53 5.24 -20.82
CA ASN A 131 4.86 5.17 -19.53
C ASN A 131 5.87 5.64 -18.49
N GLY A 132 5.77 6.92 -18.11
CA GLY A 132 6.70 7.57 -17.20
C GLY A 132 6.88 6.85 -15.86
N THR A 133 7.70 7.43 -14.98
CA THR A 133 7.93 6.86 -13.65
C THR A 133 6.65 6.93 -12.82
N PHE A 134 6.21 5.77 -12.32
CA PHE A 134 5.13 5.67 -11.34
C PHE A 134 5.66 6.00 -9.95
N ARG A 135 4.85 6.71 -9.17
CA ARG A 135 5.14 7.14 -7.82
C ARG A 135 3.97 6.79 -6.92
N ALA A 136 4.27 6.17 -5.79
CA ALA A 136 3.33 5.98 -4.69
C ALA A 136 3.88 6.70 -3.46
N LYS A 137 3.12 7.65 -2.91
CA LYS A 137 3.55 8.48 -1.78
C LYS A 137 2.54 8.40 -0.64
N LEU A 138 3.04 8.25 0.58
CA LEU A 138 2.24 8.34 1.79
C LEU A 138 1.98 9.83 2.07
N GLU A 139 0.75 10.30 1.84
CA GLU A 139 0.41 11.73 1.95
C GLU A 139 0.01 12.12 3.37
N GLU A 140 -0.89 11.34 3.96
CA GLU A 140 -1.48 11.64 5.25
C GLU A 140 -1.59 10.37 6.07
N TYR A 141 -1.27 10.50 7.36
CA TYR A 141 -1.54 9.50 8.38
C TYR A 141 -2.02 10.25 9.62
N ASP A 142 -3.28 10.03 10.00
CA ASP A 142 -3.90 10.79 11.08
C ASP A 142 -3.35 10.44 12.47
N GLY A 143 -2.68 9.29 12.62
CA GLY A 143 -2.10 8.84 13.89
C GLY A 143 -3.14 8.61 14.99
N LYS A 144 -4.43 8.62 14.65
CA LYS A 144 -5.51 8.61 15.64
C LYS A 144 -5.83 7.19 16.03
N TYR A 145 -5.40 6.81 17.22
CA TYR A 145 -5.78 5.54 17.83
C TYR A 145 -7.15 5.69 18.53
N PRO A 146 -8.11 4.74 18.42
CA PRO A 146 -8.02 3.39 17.82
C PRO A 146 -8.46 3.28 16.34
N ASP A 147 -8.96 4.37 15.74
CA ASP A 147 -9.46 4.42 14.36
C ASP A 147 -8.55 5.33 13.52
N SER A 148 -7.60 4.73 12.83
CA SER A 148 -6.61 5.44 12.02
C SER A 148 -6.91 5.36 10.54
N THR A 149 -6.54 6.39 9.80
CA THR A 149 -6.63 6.44 8.34
C THR A 149 -5.30 6.89 7.77
N CYS A 150 -4.83 6.19 6.73
CA CYS A 150 -3.77 6.68 5.86
C CYS A 150 -4.25 6.89 4.43
N THR A 151 -3.63 7.84 3.74
CA THR A 151 -3.86 8.10 2.33
C THR A 151 -2.56 7.93 1.55
N VAL A 152 -2.58 7.06 0.53
CA VAL A 152 -1.48 6.87 -0.42
C VAL A 152 -1.88 7.47 -1.76
N SER A 153 -1.13 8.45 -2.26
CA SER A 153 -1.29 8.97 -3.62
C SER A 153 -0.52 8.11 -4.61
N VAL A 154 -1.12 7.86 -5.77
CA VAL A 154 -0.49 7.11 -6.86
C VAL A 154 -0.60 7.94 -8.14
N GLY A 155 0.55 8.26 -8.73
CA GLY A 155 0.64 9.08 -9.94
C GLY A 155 1.73 8.60 -10.88
N CYS A 156 1.73 9.13 -12.10
CA CYS A 156 2.75 8.90 -13.12
C CYS A 156 3.31 10.24 -13.59
N PHE A 157 4.64 10.35 -13.73
CA PHE A 157 5.29 11.53 -14.28
C PHE A 157 6.17 11.11 -15.45
N MET A 158 5.95 11.72 -16.62
CA MET A 158 6.85 11.56 -17.76
C MET A 158 8.18 12.25 -17.45
N THR A 159 9.25 11.47 -17.34
CA THR A 159 10.60 12.00 -17.37
C THR A 159 10.93 12.35 -18.82
N TYR A 160 10.55 13.56 -19.25
CA TYR A 160 10.98 14.08 -20.55
C TYR A 160 12.51 14.23 -20.50
N LYS A 161 13.24 13.28 -21.09
CA LYS A 161 14.66 13.47 -21.44
C LYS A 161 14.66 14.17 -22.80
N PRO A 162 14.83 15.51 -22.90
CA PRO A 162 15.05 16.12 -24.20
C PRO A 162 16.31 15.48 -24.81
N GLU A 163 16.22 15.02 -26.05
CA GLU A 163 17.41 14.64 -26.81
C GLU A 163 18.36 15.83 -26.81
N ARG A 164 19.56 15.65 -26.25
CA ARG A 164 20.64 16.61 -26.42
C ARG A 164 21.05 16.56 -27.88
N VAL A 165 20.56 17.51 -28.67
CA VAL A 165 21.11 17.81 -29.99
C VAL A 165 22.50 18.42 -29.74
N TYR A 166 23.55 17.67 -30.05
CA TYR A 166 24.93 18.15 -30.09
C TYR A 166 25.25 18.76 -31.45
#